data_AF-A0A2A6FN63-F1
#
_entry.id   AF-A0A2A6FN63-F1
#
_cell.length_a   1.000
_cell.length_b   1.000
_cell.length_c   1.000
_cell.angle_alpha   90.00
_cell.angle_beta   90.00
_cell.angle_gamma   90.00
#
_symmetry.space_group_name_H-M   'P 1'
#
loop_
_entity.id
_entity.type
_entity.pdbx_description
1 polymer ?
#
loop_
_entity_poly.entity_id
_entity_poly.type
_entity_poly.pdbx_seq_one_letter_code
_entity_poly.pdbx_strand_id
1 'polypeptide(L)' 'MFHANAVLAPVQRLRIVRLIVDEGWPVAHAAQVFHVLWPAAKRWAERYAVMGRDGLQDRSSRPHRSPNRTRPELV' A
#
# COMPACT_ATOMS: atom_id res chain seq x y z
N MET A 1 -9.89 -12.77 10.85
CA MET A 1 -8.69 -12.95 10.01
C MET A 1 -7.80 -11.73 10.17
N PHE A 2 -6.71 -11.87 10.91
CA PHE A 2 -5.63 -10.87 10.96
C PHE A 2 -5.07 -10.72 9.55
N HIS A 3 -5.26 -9.60 8.87
CA HIS A 3 -4.33 -9.08 7.86
C HIS A 3 -4.62 -7.58 7.64
N ALA A 4 -4.64 -6.83 8.73
CA ALA A 4 -4.23 -5.42 8.67
C ALA A 4 -2.71 -5.49 8.84
N ASN A 5 -1.96 -5.43 7.73
CA ASN A 5 -0.54 -5.09 7.67
C ASN A 5 0.24 -5.28 8.98
N ALA A 6 1.09 -6.31 9.08
CA ALA A 6 2.09 -6.44 10.16
C ALA A 6 2.53 -5.03 10.58
N VAL A 7 2.40 -4.64 11.85
CA VAL A 7 2.49 -3.23 12.30
C VAL A 7 3.77 -2.50 11.83
N LEU A 8 4.79 -3.26 11.40
CA LEU A 8 5.98 -2.80 10.70
C LEU A 8 5.75 -2.23 9.28
N ALA A 9 4.72 -2.67 8.56
CA ALA A 9 4.47 -2.35 7.15
C ALA A 9 4.07 -0.88 6.91
N PRO A 10 3.26 -0.20 7.74
CA PRO A 10 3.04 1.25 7.59
C PRO A 10 4.33 2.06 7.75
N VAL A 11 5.17 1.72 8.74
CA VAL A 11 6.45 2.40 8.98
C VAL A 11 7.43 2.11 7.84
N GLN A 12 7.51 0.86 7.40
CA GLN A 12 8.36 0.44 6.28
C GLN A 12 7.91 1.10 4.97
N ARG A 13 6.61 1.16 4.69
CA ARG A 13 6.03 1.86 3.54
C ARG A 13 6.41 3.34 3.55
N LEU A 14 6.34 4.00 4.71
CA LEU A 14 6.76 5.39 4.86
C LEU A 14 8.26 5.57 4.58
N ARG A 15 9.12 4.66 5.04
CA ARG A 15 10.57 4.71 4.74
C ARG A 15 10.84 4.55 3.24
N ILE A 16 10.20 3.57 2.59
CA ILE A 16 10.36 3.32 1.14
C ILE A 16 10.01 4.58 0.34
N VAL A 17 8.85 5.21 0.62
CA VAL A 17 8.43 6.37 -0.18
C VAL A 17 9.24 7.62 0.09
N ARG A 18 9.76 7.81 1.31
CA ARG A 18 10.67 8.92 1.60
C ARG A 18 11.99 8.77 0.85
N LEU A 19 12.56 7.57 0.83
CA LEU A 19 13.77 7.30 0.03
C LEU A 19 13.53 7.61 -1.46
N ILE A 20 12.38 7.20 -1.99
CA ILE A 20 12.06 7.42 -3.41
C ILE A 20 11.78 8.91 -3.71
N VAL A 21 10.91 9.55 -2.92
CA VAL A 21 10.35 10.88 -3.22
C VAL A 21 11.22 12.00 -2.66
N ASP A 22 11.66 11.87 -1.41
CA ASP A 22 12.43 12.92 -0.72
C ASP A 22 13.93 12.80 -1.02
N GLU A 23 14.45 11.56 -1.13
CA GLU A 23 15.88 11.31 -1.41
C GLU A 23 16.18 10.90 -2.87
N GLY A 24 15.15 10.83 -3.73
CA GLY A 24 15.31 10.60 -5.16
C GLY A 24 15.76 9.19 -5.57
N TRP A 25 15.62 8.19 -4.69
CA TRP A 25 16.00 6.81 -5.02
C TRP A 25 15.17 6.24 -6.17
N PRO A 26 15.79 5.47 -7.09
CA PRO A 26 15.03 4.71 -8.08
C PRO A 26 14.06 3.74 -7.42
N VAL A 27 12.80 3.71 -7.89
CA VAL A 27 11.76 2.82 -7.35
C VAL A 27 12.20 1.35 -7.35
N ALA A 28 12.92 0.92 -8.40
CA ALA A 28 13.44 -0.44 -8.49
C ALA A 28 14.49 -0.76 -7.43
N HIS A 29 15.36 0.20 -7.13
CA HIS A 29 16.37 0.03 -6.10
C HIS A 29 15.73 -0.09 -4.71
N ALA A 30 14.77 0.80 -4.39
CA ALA A 30 14.02 0.70 -3.15
C ALA A 30 13.20 -0.61 -3.06
N ALA A 31 12.55 -1.04 -4.13
CA ALA A 31 11.81 -2.30 -4.15
C ALA A 31 12.71 -3.51 -3.84
N GLN A 32 13.92 -3.53 -4.40
CA GLN A 32 14.91 -4.58 -4.16
C GLN A 32 15.40 -4.58 -2.70
N VAL A 33 15.80 -3.42 -2.16
CA VAL A 33 16.33 -3.30 -0.79
C VAL A 33 15.30 -3.70 0.26
N PHE A 34 14.03 -3.36 0.04
CA PHE A 34 12.95 -3.65 0.98
C PHE A 34 12.21 -4.94 0.69
N HIS A 35 12.67 -5.74 -0.29
CA HIS A 35 12.07 -7.01 -0.70
C HIS A 35 10.56 -6.90 -0.98
N VAL A 36 10.15 -5.83 -1.65
CA VAL A 36 8.77 -5.62 -2.09
C VAL A 36 8.67 -5.67 -3.61
N LEU A 37 7.47 -5.98 -4.11
CA LEU A 37 7.22 -5.90 -5.55
C LEU A 37 7.34 -4.45 -6.03
N TRP A 38 8.06 -4.25 -7.14
CA TRP A 38 8.18 -2.96 -7.83
C TRP A 38 6.85 -2.20 -8.01
N PRO A 39 5.77 -2.82 -8.53
CA PRO A 39 4.50 -2.10 -8.73
C PRO A 39 3.85 -1.63 -7.42
N ALA A 40 4.13 -2.29 -6.28
CA ALA A 40 3.65 -1.84 -4.98
C ALA A 40 4.42 -0.59 -4.53
N ALA A 41 5.75 -0.61 -4.61
CA ALA A 41 6.60 0.54 -4.28
C ALA A 41 6.25 1.77 -5.14
N LYS A 42 6.07 1.58 -6.45
CA LYS A 42 5.63 2.64 -7.38
C LYS A 42 4.31 3.27 -6.95
N ARG A 43 3.30 2.44 -6.70
CA ARG A 43 1.97 2.90 -6.29
C ARG A 43 2.02 3.71 -4.99
N TRP A 44 2.84 3.27 -4.02
CA TRP A 44 2.99 4.00 -2.76
C TRP A 44 3.67 5.35 -2.97
N ALA A 45 4.74 5.41 -3.77
CA ALA A 45 5.45 6.65 -4.07
C ALA A 45 4.55 7.66 -4.80
N GLU A 46 3.81 7.22 -5.83
CA GLU A 46 2.85 8.06 -6.56
C GLU A 46 1.78 8.63 -5.62
N ARG A 47 1.22 7.80 -4.73
CA ARG A 47 0.22 8.27 -3.76
C ARG A 47 0.80 9.22 -2.73
N TYR A 48 2.01 8.95 -2.25
CA TYR A 48 2.69 9.80 -1.29
C TYR A 48 3.01 11.18 -1.88
N ALA A 49 3.43 11.24 -3.15
CA ALA A 49 3.71 12.49 -3.84
C ALA A 49 2.46 13.40 -3.98
N VAL A 50 1.27 12.80 -4.11
CA VAL A 50 0.01 13.56 -4.29
C VAL A 50 -0.71 13.84 -2.96
N MET A 51 -0.69 12.90 -2.02
CA MET A 51 -1.55 12.91 -0.82
C MET A 51 -0.76 12.92 0.48
N GLY A 52 0.58 12.96 0.41
CA GLY A 52 1.44 12.82 1.57
C GLY A 52 1.22 11.48 2.29
N ARG A 53 1.32 11.51 3.63
CA ARG A 53 1.19 10.30 4.46
C ARG A 53 -0.18 9.62 4.33
N ASP A 54 -1.25 10.36 4.06
CA ASP A 54 -2.59 9.81 3.93
C ASP A 54 -2.71 8.88 2.70
N GLY A 55 -1.90 9.10 1.67
CA GLY A 55 -1.79 8.22 0.52
C GLY A 55 -1.27 6.80 0.83
N LEU A 56 -0.64 6.62 2.00
CA LEU A 56 -0.09 5.34 2.45
C LEU A 56 -1.08 4.50 3.26
N GLN A 57 -2.22 5.06 3.66
CA GLN A 57 -3.24 4.30 4.37
C GLN A 57 -3.82 3.21 3.47
N ASP A 58 -4.14 2.07 4.06
CA ASP A 58 -4.78 0.99 3.32
C ASP A 58 -6.18 1.42 2.90
N ARG A 59 -6.42 1.33 1.59
CA ARG A 59 -7.76 1.43 1.05
C ARG A 59 -8.37 0.05 1.02
N SER A 60 -9.65 -0.01 1.35
CA SER A 60 -10.41 -1.24 1.23
C SER A 60 -10.25 -1.80 -0.19
N SER A 61 -9.66 -2.98 -0.31
CA SER A 61 -9.63 -3.73 -1.57
C SER A 61 -11.00 -4.33 -1.91
N ARG A 62 -12.00 -4.14 -1.03
CA ARG A 62 -13.33 -4.71 -1.24
C ARG A 62 -14.02 -4.02 -2.42
N PRO A 63 -14.62 -4.79 -3.34
CA PRO A 63 -15.41 -4.21 -4.42
C PRO A 63 -16.60 -3.45 -3.83
N HIS A 64 -16.93 -2.29 -4.42
CA HIS A 64 -18.12 -1.52 -4.02
C HIS A 64 -19.42 -2.29 -4.23
N ARG A 65 -19.45 -3.17 -5.24
CA ARG A 65 -20.59 -4.03 -5.55
C ARG A 65 -20.11 -5.46 -5.72
N SER A 66 -20.69 -6.37 -4.95
CA SER A 66 -20.55 -7.81 -5.16
C SER A 66 -21.92 -8.34 -5.56
N PRO A 67 -22.19 -8.60 -6.86
CA PRO A 67 -23.50 -9.05 -7.33
C PRO A 67 -23.92 -10.39 -6.74
N ASN A 68 -22.95 -11.23 -6.36
CA ASN A 68 -23.19 -12.54 -5.74
C ASN A 68 -23.07 -12.51 -4.21
N ARG A 69 -23.31 -11.35 -3.58
CA ARG A 69 -23.25 -11.25 -2.12
C ARG A 69 -24.39 -12.06 -1.50
N THR A 70 -24.05 -13.13 -0.77
CA THR A 70 -25.01 -13.96 -0.04
C THR A 70 -25.84 -13.08 0.89
N ARG A 71 -27.16 -13.33 0.92
CA ARG A 71 -28.09 -12.57 1.78
C ARG A 71 -27.72 -12.83 3.25
N PRO A 72 -27.79 -11.81 4.14
CA PRO A 72 -27.41 -11.96 5.54
C PRO A 72 -28.19 -13.06 6.29
N GLU A 73 -29.40 -13.38 5.83
CA GLU A 73 -30.28 -14.40 6.40
C GLU A 73 -29.81 -15.85 6.16
N LEU A 74 -28.79 -16.06 5.32
CA LEU A 74 -28.26 -17.38 4.93
C LEU A 74 -26.84 -17.64 5.45
N VAL A 75 -26.36 -16.84 6.42
CA VAL A 75 -25.02 -16.94 7.03
C VAL A 75 -25.11 -17.44 8.47
#